data_AF-A0A7J4MML1-F1
#
_entry.id   AF-A0A7J4MML1-F1
#
_cell.length_a   1.000
_cell.length_b   1.000
_cell.length_c   1.000
_cell.angle_alpha   90.00
_cell.angle_beta   90.00
_cell.angle_gamma   90.00
#
_symmetry.space_group_name_H-M   'P 1'
#
loop_
_entity.id
_entity.type
_entity.pdbx_description
1 polymer ?
#
loop_
_entity_poly.entity_id
_entity_poly.type
_entity_poly.pdbx_seq_one_letter_code
_entity_poly.pdbx_strand_id
1 'polypeptide(L)'
;MIKHISFKHGWWYFYRVHEPKTNLLTENYPGLKNYLYDVFENCPHDYFQIEPRSSKLKFNLSNINMKHIDKHELTELTKQGLTANAQRYQSNHSKVQLYMLENDRNTIAIEVPLWLHAQELQNYERLFGTNNPLTGHIDALRIEDGKIWIWDYKPNARLEKFASTQVYFYAYMLSKRTAIPLDNFRCGYFDAINTYVFNPNSCKIPLGEQKILQKTF
;
A
#
# COMPACT_ATOMS: atom_id res chain seq x y z
N MET A 1 11.18 -19.07 3.11
CA MET A 1 12.20 -18.03 3.34
C MET A 1 11.56 -16.67 3.13
N ILE A 2 11.95 -15.67 3.93
CA ILE A 2 11.53 -14.28 3.75
C ILE A 2 12.75 -13.50 3.24
N LYS A 3 12.72 -13.10 1.96
CA LYS A 3 13.73 -12.21 1.38
C LYS A 3 13.47 -10.78 1.88
N HIS A 4 14.52 -10.04 2.25
CA HIS A 4 14.36 -8.70 2.80
C HIS A 4 15.53 -7.78 2.46
N ILE A 5 15.25 -6.48 2.39
CA ILE A 5 16.22 -5.38 2.25
C ILE A 5 15.65 -4.14 2.94
N SER A 6 16.52 -3.25 3.41
CA SER A 6 16.12 -1.99 4.04
C SER A 6 16.38 -0.83 3.10
N PHE A 7 15.38 0.03 2.89
CA PHE A 7 15.50 1.22 2.05
C PHE A 7 15.41 2.49 2.90
N LYS A 8 16.32 3.45 2.65
CA LYS A 8 16.33 4.78 3.29
C LYS A 8 15.60 5.79 2.40
N HIS A 9 14.27 5.80 2.48
CA HIS A 9 13.37 6.62 1.66
C HIS A 9 12.75 7.75 2.51
N GLY A 10 13.61 8.62 3.07
CA GLY A 10 13.27 9.59 4.12
C GLY A 10 13.07 8.99 5.52
N TRP A 11 12.57 7.76 5.60
CA TRP A 11 12.60 6.88 6.77
C TRP A 11 13.15 5.51 6.37
N TRP A 12 13.41 4.62 7.34
CA TRP A 12 13.78 3.23 7.06
C TRP A 12 12.55 2.38 6.80
N TYR A 13 12.42 1.90 5.57
CA TYR A 13 11.39 0.96 5.13
C TYR A 13 12.00 -0.43 4.99
N PHE A 14 11.40 -1.43 5.61
CA PHE A 14 11.93 -2.80 5.64
C PHE A 14 11.17 -3.66 4.65
N TYR A 15 11.53 -3.55 3.37
CA TYR A 15 10.90 -4.30 2.30
C TYR A 15 11.13 -5.80 2.48
N ARG A 16 10.06 -6.59 2.56
CA ARG A 16 10.14 -8.05 2.71
C ARG A 16 9.15 -8.77 1.83
N VAL A 17 9.56 -9.92 1.29
CA VAL A 17 8.74 -10.82 0.46
C VAL A 17 8.85 -12.25 1.00
N HIS A 18 7.71 -12.89 1.24
CA HIS A 18 7.64 -14.28 1.67
C HIS A 18 7.64 -15.22 0.45
N GLU A 19 8.81 -15.65 0.01
CA GLU A 19 9.01 -16.28 -1.30
C GLU A 19 8.11 -17.52 -1.56
N PRO A 20 7.95 -18.47 -0.62
CA PRO A 20 7.02 -19.59 -0.85
C PRO A 20 5.56 -19.16 -1.08
N LYS A 21 5.05 -18.19 -0.30
CA LYS A 21 3.68 -17.67 -0.43
C LYS A 21 3.55 -16.90 -1.73
N THR A 22 4.53 -16.06 -2.07
CA THR A 22 4.56 -15.34 -3.35
C THR A 22 4.54 -16.32 -4.52
N ASN A 23 5.41 -17.33 -4.54
CA ASN A 23 5.50 -18.29 -5.64
C ASN A 23 4.20 -19.08 -5.83
N LEU A 24 3.52 -19.45 -4.74
CA LEU A 24 2.26 -20.19 -4.76
C LEU A 24 1.07 -19.30 -5.15
N LEU A 25 0.96 -18.09 -4.58
CA LEU A 25 -0.25 -17.27 -4.70
C LEU A 25 -0.26 -16.38 -5.94
N THR A 26 0.88 -16.17 -6.59
CA THR A 26 1.00 -15.28 -7.76
C THR A 26 1.10 -16.04 -9.09
N GLU A 27 0.67 -17.31 -9.13
CA GLU A 27 0.65 -18.11 -10.37
C GLU A 27 -0.10 -17.40 -11.51
N ASN A 28 -1.24 -16.77 -11.20
CA ASN A 28 -2.02 -15.98 -12.16
C ASN A 28 -1.55 -14.52 -12.30
N TYR A 29 -0.51 -14.11 -11.57
CA TYR A 29 0.03 -12.76 -11.55
C TYR A 29 1.56 -12.75 -11.73
N PRO A 30 2.10 -13.28 -12.83
CA PRO A 30 3.55 -13.34 -13.06
C PRO A 30 4.20 -11.95 -13.07
N GLY A 31 3.50 -10.92 -13.56
CA GLY A 31 3.96 -9.53 -13.52
C GLY A 31 4.16 -9.01 -12.09
N LEU A 32 3.28 -9.39 -11.15
CA LEU A 32 3.43 -9.05 -9.74
C LEU A 32 4.64 -9.77 -9.13
N LYS A 33 4.76 -11.08 -9.37
CA LYS A 33 5.90 -11.87 -8.90
C LYS A 33 7.23 -11.25 -9.35
N ASN A 34 7.34 -10.97 -10.65
CA ASN A 34 8.55 -10.41 -11.24
C ASN A 34 8.87 -9.04 -10.62
N TYR A 35 7.87 -8.17 -10.50
CA TYR A 35 8.05 -6.86 -9.86
C TYR A 35 8.58 -6.96 -8.42
N LEU A 36 8.00 -7.85 -7.61
CA LEU A 36 8.42 -8.01 -6.22
C LEU A 36 9.89 -8.45 -6.11
N TYR A 37 10.36 -9.32 -7.00
CA TYR A 37 11.77 -9.74 -6.98
C TYR A 37 12.71 -8.70 -7.59
N ASP A 38 12.29 -8.02 -8.67
CA ASP A 38 13.08 -7.02 -9.38
C ASP A 38 13.43 -5.82 -8.49
N VAL A 39 12.47 -5.38 -7.67
CA VAL A 39 12.62 -4.23 -6.76
C VAL A 39 13.73 -4.42 -5.72
N PHE A 40 14.17 -5.64 -5.42
CA PHE A 40 15.33 -5.84 -4.55
C PHE A 40 16.62 -5.28 -5.13
N GLU A 41 16.75 -5.29 -6.47
CA GLU A 41 17.96 -4.89 -7.18
C GLU A 41 17.77 -3.54 -7.90
N ASN A 42 16.57 -3.28 -8.41
CA ASN A 42 16.29 -2.18 -9.35
C ASN A 42 15.33 -1.12 -8.79
N CYS A 43 15.25 -0.95 -7.47
CA CYS A 43 14.44 0.11 -6.86
C CYS A 43 15.01 1.52 -7.18
N PRO A 44 14.24 2.44 -7.78
CA PRO A 44 14.72 3.79 -8.11
C PRO A 44 14.73 4.71 -6.88
N HIS A 45 15.75 4.57 -6.03
CA HIS A 45 15.83 5.23 -4.71
C HIS A 45 15.66 6.76 -4.76
N ASP A 46 16.10 7.42 -5.83
CA ASP A 46 16.02 8.87 -5.98
C ASP A 46 14.58 9.39 -6.02
N TYR A 47 13.63 8.59 -6.55
CA TYR A 47 12.22 8.99 -6.62
C TYR A 47 11.62 9.15 -5.23
N PHE A 48 12.12 8.40 -4.25
CA PHE A 48 11.61 8.39 -2.88
C PHE A 48 12.23 9.46 -1.98
N GLN A 49 13.21 10.24 -2.48
CA GLN A 49 13.80 11.36 -1.76
C GLN A 49 13.05 12.68 -2.00
N ILE A 50 12.13 12.70 -2.96
CA ILE A 50 11.38 13.88 -3.37
C ILE A 50 9.87 13.68 -3.18
N GLU A 51 9.13 14.78 -3.05
CA GLU A 51 7.67 14.77 -3.00
C GLU A 51 7.09 14.74 -4.44
N PRO A 52 5.89 14.17 -4.64
CA PRO A 52 4.89 13.81 -3.63
C PRO A 52 4.96 12.37 -3.12
N ARG A 53 4.53 12.15 -1.87
CA ARG A 53 4.23 10.83 -1.31
C ARG A 53 2.73 10.58 -1.18
N SER A 54 2.28 9.40 -1.58
CA SER A 54 0.88 8.98 -1.53
C SER A 54 0.29 9.05 -0.11
N SER A 55 1.08 8.74 0.93
CA SER A 55 0.66 8.85 2.34
C SER A 55 0.47 10.30 2.83
N LYS A 56 0.91 11.30 2.05
CA LYS A 56 0.74 12.73 2.36
C LYS A 56 -0.37 13.40 1.56
N LEU A 57 -1.03 12.68 0.66
CA LEU A 57 -2.13 13.22 -0.13
C LEU A 57 -3.33 13.54 0.76
N LYS A 58 -3.89 14.74 0.61
CA LYS A 58 -4.98 15.26 1.47
C LYS A 58 -6.21 15.61 0.67
N PHE A 59 -6.75 14.60 0.01
CA PHE A 59 -7.98 14.71 -0.75
C PHE A 59 -8.74 13.42 -0.80
N ASN A 60 -10.00 13.51 -1.21
CA ASN A 60 -10.87 12.36 -1.36
C ASN A 60 -11.05 12.02 -2.83
N LEU A 61 -11.11 10.72 -3.11
CA LEU A 61 -11.57 10.19 -4.38
C LEU A 61 -13.09 10.36 -4.51
N SER A 62 -13.56 10.42 -5.75
CA SER A 62 -14.99 10.35 -6.05
C SER A 62 -15.43 8.90 -6.26
N ASN A 63 -16.72 8.63 -6.05
CA ASN A 63 -17.35 7.31 -6.26
C ASN A 63 -16.75 6.16 -5.45
N ILE A 64 -16.21 6.45 -4.27
CA ILE A 64 -15.75 5.40 -3.37
C ILE A 64 -16.95 4.72 -2.69
N ASN A 65 -17.17 3.44 -2.99
CA ASN A 65 -18.12 2.61 -2.27
C ASN A 65 -17.39 1.90 -1.12
N MET A 66 -17.15 2.64 -0.04
CA MET A 66 -16.47 2.13 1.15
C MET A 66 -17.41 1.24 1.95
N LYS A 67 -16.94 0.06 2.32
CA LYS A 67 -17.65 -0.86 3.21
C LYS A 67 -16.88 -1.03 4.51
N HIS A 68 -17.56 -0.88 5.63
CA HIS A 68 -17.05 -1.33 6.92
C HIS A 68 -17.35 -2.82 7.07
N ILE A 69 -16.36 -3.61 7.45
CA ILE A 69 -16.53 -5.04 7.73
C ILE A 69 -16.32 -5.26 9.22
N ASP A 70 -17.40 -5.66 9.88
CA ASP A 70 -17.35 -6.08 11.27
C ASP A 70 -16.61 -7.41 11.38
N LYS A 71 -15.69 -7.53 12.35
CA LYS A 71 -14.96 -8.76 12.69
C LYS A 71 -14.18 -9.37 11.50
N HIS A 72 -13.61 -8.54 10.64
CA HIS A 72 -12.67 -9.00 9.62
C HIS A 72 -11.43 -9.64 10.27
N GLU A 73 -10.87 -10.70 9.66
CA GLU A 73 -9.72 -11.44 10.20
C GLU A 73 -8.48 -10.56 10.47
N LEU A 74 -8.29 -9.49 9.69
CA LEU A 74 -7.21 -8.52 9.88
C LEU A 74 -7.24 -7.84 11.25
N THR A 75 -8.42 -7.66 11.85
CA THR A 75 -8.54 -7.10 13.19
C THR A 75 -7.94 -8.03 14.23
N GLU A 76 -8.07 -9.34 14.03
CA GLU A 76 -7.52 -10.35 14.93
C GLU A 76 -6.01 -10.54 14.71
N LEU A 77 -5.57 -10.61 13.45
CA LEU A 77 -4.13 -10.60 13.10
C LEU A 77 -3.42 -9.37 13.66
N THR A 78 -4.09 -8.21 13.70
CA THR A 78 -3.55 -6.99 14.31
C THR A 78 -3.34 -7.16 15.81
N LYS A 79 -4.35 -7.63 16.55
CA LYS A 79 -4.23 -7.84 18.00
C LYS A 79 -3.12 -8.82 18.33
N GLN A 80 -3.09 -9.94 17.60
CA GLN A 80 -2.06 -10.97 17.78
C GLN A 80 -0.68 -10.43 17.46
N GLY A 81 -0.51 -9.67 16.38
CA GLY A 81 0.75 -9.04 16.04
C GLY A 81 1.23 -8.03 17.08
N LEU A 82 0.34 -7.18 17.58
CA LEU A 82 0.66 -6.22 18.65
C LEU A 82 1.14 -6.91 19.92
N THR A 83 0.52 -8.03 20.30
CA THR A 83 0.88 -8.80 21.49
C THR A 83 2.15 -9.62 21.27
N ALA A 84 2.20 -10.44 20.22
CA ALA A 84 3.31 -11.36 19.94
C ALA A 84 4.64 -10.62 19.70
N ASN A 85 4.59 -9.46 19.07
CA ASN A 85 5.76 -8.66 18.75
C ASN A 85 5.98 -7.48 19.72
N ALA A 86 5.26 -7.41 20.85
CA ALA A 86 5.30 -6.28 21.78
C ALA A 86 6.72 -5.91 22.24
N GLN A 87 7.55 -6.92 22.49
CA GLN A 87 8.95 -6.77 22.93
C GLN A 87 9.96 -6.80 21.77
N ARG A 88 9.55 -7.26 20.57
CA ARG A 88 10.42 -7.44 19.40
C ARG A 88 10.59 -6.16 18.59
N TYR A 89 9.55 -5.33 18.53
CA TYR A 89 9.56 -4.09 17.75
C TYR A 89 8.96 -2.93 18.53
N GLN A 90 9.46 -1.72 18.29
CA GLN A 90 8.92 -0.51 18.92
C GLN A 90 7.64 -0.03 18.22
N SER A 91 7.65 0.04 16.89
CA SER A 91 6.51 0.57 16.12
C SER A 91 5.39 -0.45 15.99
N ASN A 92 4.13 0.02 16.07
CA ASN A 92 2.98 -0.85 15.85
C ASN A 92 2.89 -1.34 14.39
N HIS A 93 3.33 -0.54 13.41
CA HIS A 93 3.44 -0.98 12.02
C HIS A 93 4.32 -2.23 11.89
N SER A 94 5.55 -2.19 12.41
CA SER A 94 6.46 -3.35 12.30
C SER A 94 5.94 -4.57 13.06
N LYS A 95 5.27 -4.39 14.20
CA LYS A 95 4.63 -5.49 14.94
C LYS A 95 3.56 -6.19 14.11
N VAL A 96 2.65 -5.43 13.50
CA VAL A 96 1.50 -5.95 12.75
C VAL A 96 1.93 -6.52 11.40
N GLN A 97 2.65 -5.74 10.60
CA GLN A 97 3.08 -6.13 9.26
C GLN A 97 3.91 -7.42 9.26
N LEU A 98 4.92 -7.53 10.15
CA LEU A 98 5.73 -8.74 10.20
C LEU A 98 4.94 -9.94 10.71
N TYR A 99 4.07 -9.74 11.70
CA TYR A 99 3.20 -10.82 12.18
C TYR A 99 2.31 -11.35 11.06
N MET A 100 1.70 -10.46 10.27
CA MET A 100 0.93 -10.85 9.09
C MET A 100 1.80 -11.60 8.09
N LEU A 101 2.98 -11.08 7.72
CA LEU A 101 3.85 -11.74 6.76
C LEU A 101 4.28 -13.15 7.21
N GLU A 102 4.52 -13.35 8.51
CA GLU A 102 4.92 -14.63 9.09
C GLU A 102 3.72 -15.60 9.21
N ASN A 103 2.57 -15.14 9.71
CA ASN A 103 1.49 -16.00 10.20
C ASN A 103 0.23 -16.03 9.32
N ASP A 104 -0.05 -14.97 8.57
CA ASP A 104 -1.19 -14.95 7.64
C ASP A 104 -0.82 -15.68 6.35
N ARG A 105 -1.69 -16.58 5.90
CA ARG A 105 -1.46 -17.38 4.68
C ARG A 105 -1.48 -16.54 3.41
N ASN A 106 -2.21 -15.42 3.43
CA ASN A 106 -2.47 -14.61 2.24
C ASN A 106 -1.47 -13.45 2.08
N THR A 107 -0.77 -13.03 3.15
CA THR A 107 0.22 -11.94 3.10
C THR A 107 1.52 -12.41 2.46
N ILE A 108 1.87 -11.79 1.33
CA ILE A 108 3.05 -12.17 0.52
C ILE A 108 4.20 -11.16 0.62
N ALA A 109 3.92 -9.89 0.92
CA ALA A 109 4.95 -8.86 1.03
C ALA A 109 4.52 -7.70 1.94
N ILE A 110 5.50 -6.99 2.49
CA ILE A 110 5.31 -5.78 3.31
C ILE A 110 6.32 -4.71 2.92
N GLU A 111 5.96 -3.46 3.17
CA GLU A 111 6.75 -2.26 2.83
C GLU A 111 7.17 -2.24 1.34
N VAL A 112 6.26 -2.62 0.45
CA VAL A 112 6.53 -2.73 -1.00
C VAL A 112 6.67 -1.34 -1.61
N PRO A 113 7.86 -0.90 -2.07
CA PRO A 113 8.02 0.42 -2.66
C PRO A 113 7.31 0.49 -4.01
N LEU A 114 6.74 1.65 -4.34
CA LEU A 114 5.98 1.90 -5.55
C LEU A 114 6.22 3.31 -6.06
N TRP A 115 6.04 3.52 -7.37
CA TRP A 115 6.08 4.86 -7.96
C TRP A 115 5.14 5.01 -9.17
N LEU A 116 4.73 6.25 -9.45
CA LEU A 116 3.97 6.67 -10.62
C LEU A 116 4.69 7.83 -11.32
N HIS A 117 4.95 7.72 -12.62
CA HIS A 117 5.47 8.82 -13.41
C HIS A 117 4.34 9.77 -13.84
N ALA A 118 4.69 11.04 -14.06
CA ALA A 118 3.73 12.09 -14.41
C ALA A 118 2.89 11.76 -15.67
N GLN A 119 3.50 11.11 -16.65
CA GLN A 119 2.88 10.77 -17.93
C GLN A 119 1.86 9.62 -17.82
N GLU A 120 1.87 8.88 -16.70
CA GLU A 120 1.02 7.70 -16.52
C GLU A 120 -0.38 8.04 -15.99
N LEU A 121 -0.61 9.29 -15.62
CA LEU A 121 -1.88 9.79 -15.12
C LEU A 121 -2.21 11.15 -15.75
N GLN A 122 -3.41 11.26 -16.29
CA GLN A 122 -3.90 12.53 -16.83
C GLN A 122 -4.04 13.58 -15.72
N ASN A 123 -3.69 14.84 -16.03
CA ASN A 123 -3.74 15.97 -15.09
C ASN A 123 -2.83 15.81 -13.87
N TYR A 124 -1.75 15.03 -13.98
CA TYR A 124 -0.82 14.75 -12.90
C TYR A 124 -0.31 16.03 -12.20
N GLU A 125 0.25 16.97 -12.97
CA GLU A 125 0.79 18.22 -12.42
C GLU A 125 -0.28 19.05 -11.72
N ARG A 126 -1.51 19.07 -12.26
CA ARG A 126 -2.63 19.77 -11.63
C ARG A 126 -3.03 19.14 -10.30
N LEU A 127 -2.93 17.81 -10.19
CA LEU A 127 -3.31 17.07 -9.00
C LEU A 127 -2.22 17.13 -7.92
N PHE A 128 -0.95 17.08 -8.32
CA PHE A 128 0.19 16.95 -7.41
C PHE A 128 1.11 18.17 -7.34
N GLY A 129 0.84 19.21 -8.13
CA GLY A 129 1.60 20.48 -8.11
C GLY A 129 3.05 20.34 -8.56
N THR A 130 3.41 19.22 -9.18
CA THR A 130 4.75 18.90 -9.68
C THR A 130 4.69 17.77 -10.69
N ASN A 131 5.75 17.59 -11.48
CA ASN A 131 5.95 16.45 -12.38
C ASN A 131 6.91 15.39 -11.81
N ASN A 132 7.36 15.54 -10.56
CA ASN A 132 8.13 14.50 -9.86
C ASN A 132 7.28 13.23 -9.66
N PRO A 133 7.89 12.03 -9.66
CA PRO A 133 7.15 10.78 -9.44
C PRO A 133 6.45 10.74 -8.07
N LEU A 134 5.22 10.23 -8.05
CA LEU A 134 4.47 9.96 -6.83
C LEU A 134 5.00 8.66 -6.28
N THR A 135 5.31 8.60 -4.99
CA THR A 135 5.88 7.41 -4.37
C THR A 135 5.09 6.90 -3.18
N GLY A 136 5.33 5.65 -2.79
CA GLY A 136 4.65 4.99 -1.69
C GLY A 136 5.30 3.69 -1.26
N HIS A 137 4.94 3.21 -0.07
CA HIS A 137 5.24 1.85 0.38
C HIS A 137 3.92 1.21 0.83
N ILE A 138 3.60 0.02 0.31
CA ILE A 138 2.43 -0.73 0.77
C ILE A 138 2.77 -1.39 2.10
N ASP A 139 1.99 -1.12 3.15
CA ASP A 139 2.20 -1.77 4.46
C ASP A 139 2.09 -3.29 4.35
N ALA A 140 1.02 -3.81 3.75
CA ALA A 140 0.85 -5.25 3.51
C ALA A 140 0.16 -5.54 2.17
N LEU A 141 0.75 -6.46 1.41
CA LEU A 141 0.24 -6.96 0.14
C LEU A 141 -0.25 -8.40 0.34
N ARG A 142 -1.53 -8.65 0.07
CA ARG A 142 -2.14 -9.99 0.14
C ARG A 142 -2.64 -10.47 -1.21
N ILE A 143 -2.72 -11.78 -1.39
CA ILE A 143 -3.52 -12.42 -2.43
C ILE A 143 -4.63 -13.20 -1.77
N GLU A 144 -5.88 -12.88 -2.10
CA GLU A 144 -7.07 -13.45 -1.48
C GLU A 144 -8.23 -13.44 -2.50
N ASP A 145 -8.96 -14.55 -2.59
CA ASP A 145 -10.05 -14.76 -3.56
C ASP A 145 -9.65 -14.43 -5.02
N GLY A 146 -8.41 -14.77 -5.37
CA GLY A 146 -7.83 -14.49 -6.68
C GLY A 146 -7.61 -12.99 -6.97
N LYS A 147 -7.70 -12.11 -5.97
CA LYS A 147 -7.48 -10.65 -6.10
C LYS A 147 -6.23 -10.21 -5.33
N ILE A 148 -5.65 -9.12 -5.81
CA ILE A 148 -4.52 -8.45 -5.18
C ILE A 148 -5.07 -7.43 -4.19
N TRP A 149 -4.80 -7.63 -2.91
CA TRP A 149 -5.26 -6.75 -1.86
C TRP A 149 -4.14 -5.84 -1.35
N ILE A 150 -4.41 -4.54 -1.39
CA ILE A 150 -3.56 -3.49 -0.85
C ILE A 150 -4.12 -3.10 0.53
N TRP A 151 -3.34 -3.35 1.56
CA TRP A 151 -3.70 -3.06 2.94
C TRP A 151 -2.77 -2.04 3.56
N ASP A 152 -3.35 -1.10 4.31
CA ASP A 152 -2.65 -0.07 5.08
C ASP A 152 -3.10 -0.13 6.54
N TYR A 153 -2.14 -0.32 7.45
CA TYR A 153 -2.43 -0.40 8.88
C TYR A 153 -2.53 1.03 9.44
N LYS A 154 -3.61 1.31 10.16
CA LYS A 154 -3.87 2.63 10.72
C LYS A 154 -4.35 2.46 12.15
N PRO A 155 -3.55 2.70 13.21
CA PRO A 155 -3.92 2.41 14.60
C PRO A 155 -5.27 2.94 15.09
N ASN A 156 -5.83 3.96 14.43
CA ASN A 156 -7.18 4.48 14.65
C ASN A 156 -7.92 4.63 13.31
N ALA A 157 -8.12 3.54 12.59
CA ALA A 157 -8.64 3.52 11.23
C ALA A 157 -9.94 4.32 11.09
N ARG A 158 -10.82 4.28 12.09
CA ARG A 158 -12.08 5.05 12.09
C ARG A 158 -11.88 6.57 11.94
N LEU A 159 -10.74 7.12 12.38
CA LEU A 159 -10.45 8.56 12.33
C LEU A 159 -9.74 8.99 11.03
N GLU A 160 -9.34 8.02 10.20
CA GLU A 160 -8.61 8.29 8.97
C GLU A 160 -9.50 8.92 7.90
N LYS A 161 -9.05 10.03 7.35
CA LYS A 161 -9.76 10.76 6.29
C LYS A 161 -9.27 10.43 4.89
N PHE A 162 -7.98 10.12 4.75
CA PHE A 162 -7.30 10.02 3.45
C PHE A 162 -6.64 8.66 3.21
N ALA A 163 -6.82 7.70 4.12
CA ALA A 163 -6.28 6.34 3.95
C ALA A 163 -6.76 5.69 2.66
N SER A 164 -8.03 5.91 2.28
CA SER A 164 -8.58 5.42 1.01
C SER A 164 -7.86 5.97 -0.23
N THR A 165 -7.53 7.27 -0.24
CA THR A 165 -6.75 7.89 -1.31
C THR A 165 -5.34 7.32 -1.36
N GLN A 166 -4.70 7.14 -0.20
CA GLN A 166 -3.39 6.51 -0.10
C GLN A 166 -3.39 5.11 -0.74
N VAL A 167 -4.26 4.20 -0.28
CA VAL A 167 -4.28 2.81 -0.79
C VAL A 167 -4.79 2.69 -2.23
N TYR A 168 -5.61 3.62 -2.71
CA TYR A 168 -5.96 3.70 -4.12
C TYR A 168 -4.73 3.99 -4.99
N PHE A 169 -3.92 4.99 -4.63
CA PHE A 169 -2.72 5.30 -5.41
C PHE A 169 -1.68 4.19 -5.31
N TYR A 170 -1.62 3.46 -4.20
CA TYR A 170 -0.84 2.22 -4.11
C TYR A 170 -1.30 1.17 -5.13
N ALA A 171 -2.61 0.90 -5.21
CA ALA A 171 -3.15 0.00 -6.24
C ALA A 171 -2.88 0.52 -7.66
N TYR A 172 -3.04 1.82 -7.91
CA TYR A 172 -2.80 2.44 -9.21
C TYR A 172 -1.33 2.31 -9.63
N MET A 173 -0.40 2.64 -8.74
CA MET A 173 1.04 2.49 -8.98
C MET A 173 1.38 1.02 -9.27
N LEU A 174 0.94 0.09 -8.41
CA LEU A 174 1.26 -1.31 -8.59
C LEU A 174 0.65 -1.87 -9.89
N SER A 175 -0.58 -1.45 -10.25
CA SER A 175 -1.20 -1.76 -11.54
C SER A 175 -0.33 -1.32 -12.71
N LYS A 176 0.22 -0.10 -12.69
CA LYS A 176 1.15 0.38 -13.72
C LYS A 176 2.45 -0.39 -13.77
N ARG A 177 3.07 -0.64 -12.61
CA ARG A 177 4.36 -1.34 -12.50
C ARG A 177 4.28 -2.81 -12.92
N THR A 178 3.10 -3.43 -12.81
CA THR A 178 2.89 -4.86 -13.09
C THR A 178 2.10 -5.13 -14.37
N ALA A 179 1.55 -4.09 -15.00
CA ALA A 179 0.59 -4.17 -16.09
C ALA A 179 -0.70 -4.97 -15.75
N ILE A 180 -1.02 -5.12 -14.46
CA ILE A 180 -2.24 -5.81 -14.01
C ILE A 180 -3.38 -4.78 -13.92
N PRO A 181 -4.56 -5.01 -14.53
CA PRO A 181 -5.63 -4.02 -14.49
C PRO A 181 -6.27 -3.87 -13.10
N LEU A 182 -6.79 -2.68 -12.79
CA LEU A 182 -7.32 -2.31 -11.47
C LEU A 182 -8.51 -3.15 -10.98
N ASP A 183 -9.24 -3.81 -11.88
CA ASP A 183 -10.34 -4.72 -11.55
C ASP A 183 -9.89 -5.97 -10.76
N ASN A 184 -8.59 -6.28 -10.84
CA ASN A 184 -7.91 -7.33 -10.08
C ASN A 184 -7.42 -6.88 -8.71
N PHE A 185 -7.60 -5.60 -8.38
CA PHE A 185 -7.20 -5.05 -7.09
C PHE A 185 -8.38 -4.85 -6.16
N ARG A 186 -8.09 -4.93 -4.86
CA ARG A 186 -8.95 -4.50 -3.77
C ARG A 186 -8.10 -3.69 -2.80
N CYS A 187 -8.72 -2.73 -2.13
CA CYS A 187 -8.04 -1.82 -1.23
C CYS A 187 -8.73 -1.82 0.11
N GLY A 188 -7.95 -1.68 1.17
CA GLY A 188 -8.51 -1.43 2.48
C GLY A 188 -7.50 -0.90 3.47
N TYR A 189 -8.02 -0.42 4.59
CA TYR A 189 -7.23 -0.01 5.74
C TYR A 189 -7.93 -0.48 7.01
N PHE A 190 -7.13 -0.74 8.03
CA PHE A 190 -7.61 -1.50 9.18
C PHE A 190 -6.86 -1.14 10.46
N ASP A 191 -7.50 -1.45 11.58
CA ASP A 191 -6.93 -1.42 12.91
C ASP A 191 -7.32 -2.69 13.69
N ALA A 192 -7.11 -2.71 15.01
CA ALA A 192 -7.45 -3.87 15.85
C ALA A 192 -8.97 -4.10 16.03
N ILE A 193 -9.82 -3.25 15.47
CA ILE A 193 -11.27 -3.18 15.69
C ILE A 193 -12.03 -3.02 14.37
N ASN A 194 -11.60 -2.11 13.51
CA ASN A 194 -12.29 -1.67 12.31
C ASN A 194 -11.53 -2.15 11.07
N THR A 195 -12.27 -2.53 10.03
CA THR A 195 -11.71 -2.78 8.70
C THR A 195 -12.60 -2.13 7.65
N TYR A 196 -11.98 -1.35 6.77
CA TYR A 196 -12.66 -0.64 5.70
C TYR A 196 -12.11 -1.12 4.37
N VAL A 197 -13.00 -1.46 3.43
CA VAL A 197 -12.63 -1.98 2.10
C VAL A 197 -13.38 -1.30 0.98
N PHE A 198 -12.77 -1.24 -0.19
CA PHE A 198 -13.40 -0.78 -1.41
C PHE A 198 -12.77 -1.37 -2.67
N ASN A 199 -13.46 -1.21 -3.80
CA ASN A 199 -12.95 -1.57 -5.12
C ASN A 199 -12.30 -0.34 -5.79
N PRO A 200 -10.98 -0.29 -6.00
CA PRO A 200 -10.31 0.85 -6.62
C PRO A 200 -10.75 1.09 -8.06
N ASN A 201 -11.17 0.06 -8.81
CA ASN A 201 -11.61 0.20 -10.20
C ASN A 201 -12.90 1.05 -10.36
N SER A 202 -13.71 1.16 -9.30
CA SER A 202 -14.91 2.01 -9.31
C SER A 202 -14.64 3.47 -8.92
N CYS A 203 -13.46 3.76 -8.39
CA CYS A 203 -13.10 5.10 -7.93
C CYS A 203 -12.72 6.00 -9.09
N LYS A 204 -12.98 7.30 -8.93
CA LYS A 204 -12.56 8.35 -9.87
C LYS A 204 -11.65 9.34 -9.19
N ILE A 205 -10.54 9.67 -9.86
CA ILE A 205 -9.67 10.75 -9.45
C ILE A 205 -10.40 12.07 -9.78
N PRO A 206 -10.53 13.00 -8.81
CA PRO A 206 -11.19 14.28 -9.04
C PRO A 206 -10.45 15.10 -10.11
N LEU A 207 -11.21 15.78 -10.97
CA LEU A 207 -10.69 16.51 -12.15
C LEU A 207 -10.21 17.95 -11.84
N GLY A 208 -10.44 18.45 -10.63
CA GLY A 208 -10.21 19.85 -10.24
C GLY A 208 -8.85 20.11 -9.57
N GLU A 209 -8.45 21.39 -9.51
CA GLU A 209 -7.29 21.83 -8.72
C GLU A 209 -7.45 21.39 -7.28
N GLN A 210 -6.42 20.75 -6.76
CA GLN A 210 -6.37 20.47 -5.35
C GLN A 210 -5.35 21.40 -4.71
N LYS A 211 -5.83 22.16 -3.72
CA LYS A 211 -4.95 22.91 -2.84
C LYS A 211 -4.09 21.92 -2.08
N ILE A 212 -2.93 21.59 -2.65
CA ILE A 212 -1.82 21.06 -1.87
C ILE A 212 -1.51 22.19 -0.91
N LEU A 213 -1.88 21.99 0.35
CA LEU A 213 -1.44 22.86 1.44
C LEU A 213 0.09 22.71 1.51
N GLN A 214 0.80 23.42 0.63
CA GLN A 214 2.21 23.68 0.81
C GLN A 214 2.28 24.47 2.11
N LYS A 215 2.84 23.83 3.15
CA LYS A 215 3.34 24.59 4.28
C LYS A 215 4.45 25.47 3.72
N THR A 216 4.15 26.76 3.53
CA THR A 216 5.18 27.79 3.55
C THR A 216 5.94 27.63 4.86
N PHE A 217 7.26 27.43 4.74
CA PHE A 217 8.19 27.39 5.86
C PHE A 217 8.19 28.73 6.61
#